data_AF-A0A0N4XUW4-F1
#
_entry.id   AF-A0A0N4XUW4-F1
#
_cell.length_a   1.000
_cell.length_b   1.000
_cell.length_c   1.000
_cell.angle_alpha   90.00
_cell.angle_beta   90.00
_cell.angle_gamma   90.00
#
_symmetry.space_group_name_H-M   'P 1'
#
loop_
_entity.id
_entity.type
_entity.pdbx_description
1 polymer ?
#
loop_
_entity_poly.entity_id
_entity_poly.type
_entity_poly.pdbx_seq_one_letter_code
_entity_poly.pdbx_strand_id
1 'polypeptide(L)' 'MKDLKVGKTKQDSRQEPLLSEMMKLSAREEYQQVLEHIDGLQFFSEPNYELIYRTLRKAMKKKGLQEFPYDWEKEYAQA' A
#
# COMPACT_ATOMS: atom_id res chain seq x y z
N MET A 1 15.28 -17.24 17.15
CA MET A 1 14.04 -17.98 16.79
C MET A 1 12.94 -17.07 16.22
N LYS A 2 12.71 -15.84 16.73
CA LYS A 2 11.71 -14.90 16.18
C LYS A 2 12.01 -14.47 14.73
N ASP A 3 13.28 -14.21 14.41
CA ASP A 3 13.67 -13.67 13.09
C ASP A 3 13.49 -14.69 11.96
N LEU A 4 13.74 -15.98 12.24
CA LEU A 4 13.53 -17.07 11.30
C LEU A 4 12.05 -17.22 10.93
N LYS A 5 11.15 -17.04 11.90
CA LYS A 5 9.71 -17.07 11.70
C LYS A 5 9.25 -15.89 10.84
N VAL A 6 9.72 -14.68 11.12
CA VAL A 6 9.40 -13.48 10.31
C VAL A 6 9.89 -13.63 8.87
N GLY A 7 11.11 -14.14 8.68
CA GLY A 7 11.67 -14.39 7.35
C GLY A 7 10.81 -15.33 6.52
N LYS A 8 10.39 -16.46 7.12
CA LYS A 8 9.52 -17.44 6.47
C LYS A 8 8.13 -16.87 6.17
N THR A 9 7.51 -16.17 7.13
CA THR A 9 6.22 -15.49 6.91
C THR A 9 6.27 -14.48 5.76
N LYS A 10 7.36 -13.72 5.61
CA LYS A 10 7.54 -12.80 4.47
C LYS A 10 7.68 -13.54 3.13
N GLN A 11 8.36 -14.68 3.10
CA GLN A 11 8.47 -15.48 1.87
C GLN A 11 7.11 -16.05 1.48
N ASP A 12 6.41 -16.64 2.44
CA ASP A 12 5.12 -17.28 2.22
C ASP A 12 4.02 -16.26 1.86
N SER A 13 4.08 -15.01 2.37
CA SER A 13 3.11 -13.95 2.03
C SER A 13 3.15 -13.50 0.56
N ARG A 14 4.19 -13.90 -0.19
CA ARG A 14 4.32 -13.64 -1.64
C ARG A 14 3.84 -14.82 -2.49
N GLN A 15 3.38 -15.89 -1.86
CA GLN A 15 2.89 -17.11 -2.51
C GLN A 15 1.41 -17.30 -2.22
N GLU A 16 0.72 -18.03 -3.10
CA GLU A 16 -0.67 -18.42 -2.83
C GLU A 16 -0.73 -19.47 -1.71
N PRO A 17 -1.76 -19.43 -0.84
CA PRO A 17 -2.92 -18.53 -0.86
C PRO A 17 -2.73 -17.19 -0.13
N LEU A 18 -1.59 -17.02 0.56
CA LEU A 18 -1.37 -15.89 1.48
C LEU A 18 -1.26 -14.55 0.75
N LEU A 19 -0.77 -14.54 -0.49
CA LEU A 19 -0.77 -13.37 -1.35
C LEU A 19 -2.21 -12.88 -1.59
N SER A 20 -3.12 -13.76 -1.98
CA SER A 20 -4.53 -13.44 -2.16
C SER A 20 -5.18 -12.96 -0.87
N GLU A 21 -4.86 -13.55 0.29
CA GLU A 21 -5.37 -13.08 1.58
C GLU A 21 -4.88 -11.69 1.95
N MET A 22 -3.58 -11.42 1.79
CA MET A 22 -3.00 -10.09 2.02
C MET A 22 -3.69 -9.03 1.15
N MET A 23 -3.97 -9.37 -0.11
CA MET A 23 -4.62 -8.46 -1.06
C MET A 23 -6.09 -8.17 -0.75
N LYS A 24 -6.77 -8.96 0.11
CA LYS A 24 -8.15 -8.63 0.56
C LYS A 24 -8.18 -7.35 1.40
N LEU A 25 -7.12 -7.11 2.18
CA LEU A 25 -7.04 -5.94 3.05
C LEU A 25 -6.54 -4.70 2.31
N SER A 26 -5.88 -4.86 1.16
CA SER A 26 -5.34 -3.75 0.39
C SER A 26 -6.42 -2.93 -0.34
N ALA A 27 -6.05 -1.74 -0.79
CA ALA A 27 -6.83 -0.93 -1.71
C ALA A 27 -6.50 -1.32 -3.16
N ARG A 28 -6.73 -2.60 -3.50
CA ARG A 28 -6.27 -3.21 -4.75
C ARG A 28 -6.69 -2.42 -5.99
N GLU A 29 -7.95 -2.00 -6.06
CA GLU A 29 -8.51 -1.28 -7.21
C GLU A 29 -7.80 0.07 -7.41
N GLU A 30 -7.64 0.83 -6.33
CA GLU A 30 -6.99 2.13 -6.36
C GLU A 30 -5.49 2.02 -6.70
N TYR A 31 -4.80 1.01 -6.16
CA TYR A 31 -3.41 0.75 -6.53
C TYR A 31 -3.24 0.28 -7.96
N GLN A 32 -4.13 -0.60 -8.45
CA GLN A 32 -4.12 -1.04 -9.83
C GLN A 32 -4.30 0.15 -10.77
N GLN A 33 -5.23 1.06 -10.49
CA GLN A 33 -5.45 2.26 -11.29
C GLN A 33 -4.20 3.17 -11.35
N VAL A 34 -3.49 3.33 -10.23
CA VAL A 34 -2.24 4.10 -10.20
C VAL A 34 -1.15 3.40 -11.00
N LEU A 35 -1.00 2.08 -10.85
CA LEU A 35 0.02 1.31 -11.57
C LEU A 35 -0.23 1.30 -13.08
N GLU A 36 -1.47 1.06 -13.51
CA GLU A 36 -1.85 1.12 -14.93
C GLU A 36 -1.54 2.50 -15.55
N HIS A 37 -1.76 3.58 -14.79
CA HIS A 37 -1.39 4.93 -15.23
C HIS A 37 0.13 5.07 -15.40
N ILE A 38 0.92 4.64 -14.40
CA ILE A 38 2.38 4.75 -14.44
C ILE A 38 2.99 3.89 -15.56
N ASP A 39 2.52 2.65 -15.69
CA ASP A 39 3.00 1.70 -16.70
C ASP A 39 2.67 2.15 -18.14
N GLY A 40 1.66 3.01 -18.31
CA GLY A 40 1.31 3.62 -19.59
C GLY A 40 2.20 4.80 -20.01
N LEU A 41 3.07 5.31 -19.13
CA LEU A 41 3.89 6.49 -19.42
C LEU A 41 5.16 6.13 -20.21
N GLN A 42 5.65 7.11 -20.96
CA GLN A 42 6.97 7.07 -21.60
C GLN A 42 7.97 7.88 -20.77
N PHE A 43 9.26 7.75 -21.07
CA PHE A 43 10.34 8.41 -20.30
C PHE A 43 10.17 9.93 -20.16
N PHE A 44 9.67 10.60 -21.20
CA PHE A 44 9.45 12.06 -21.20
C PHE A 44 8.00 12.46 -20.90
N SER A 45 7.10 11.51 -20.63
CA SER A 45 5.72 11.82 -20.28
C SER A 45 5.64 12.38 -18.87
N GLU A 46 4.91 13.48 -18.71
CA GLU A 46 4.60 13.99 -17.38
C GLU A 46 3.50 13.14 -16.72
N PRO A 47 3.71 12.60 -15.51
CA PRO A 47 2.67 11.86 -14.80
C PRO A 47 1.51 12.76 -14.40
N ASN A 48 0.28 12.26 -14.53
CA ASN A 48 -0.89 12.91 -13.95
C ASN A 48 -0.89 12.76 -12.42
N TYR A 49 -0.20 13.67 -11.72
CA TYR A 49 -0.10 13.65 -10.26
C TYR A 49 -1.45 13.82 -9.56
N GLU A 50 -2.36 14.63 -10.13
CA GLU A 50 -3.70 14.85 -9.59
C GLU A 50 -4.50 13.54 -9.55
N LEU A 51 -4.43 12.74 -10.62
CA LEU A 51 -5.02 11.40 -10.66
C LEU A 51 -4.48 10.53 -9.52
N ILE A 52 -3.16 10.50 -9.33
CA ILE A 52 -2.49 9.68 -8.31
C ILE A 52 -2.96 10.11 -6.91
N TYR A 53 -2.86 11.40 -6.57
CA TYR A 53 -3.26 11.92 -5.26
C TYR A 53 -4.74 11.65 -4.97
N ARG A 54 -5.62 11.94 -5.93
CA ARG A 54 -7.06 11.70 -5.76
C ARG A 54 -7.38 10.23 -5.53
N THR A 55 -6.67 9.34 -6.22
CA THR A 55 -6.88 7.88 -6.11
C THR A 55 -6.44 7.36 -4.74
N LEU A 56 -5.28 7.81 -4.24
CA LEU A 56 -4.79 7.45 -2.90
C LEU A 56 -5.68 8.00 -1.78
N ARG A 57 -6.16 9.25 -1.88
CA ARG A 57 -7.11 9.81 -0.90
C ARG A 57 -8.44 9.06 -0.91
N LYS A 58 -8.92 8.64 -2.09
CA LYS A 58 -10.12 7.79 -2.21
C LYS A 58 -9.93 6.45 -1.49
N ALA A 59 -8.77 5.81 -1.63
CA ALA A 59 -8.45 4.57 -0.92
C ALA A 59 -8.50 4.74 0.60
N MET A 60 -7.89 5.82 1.13
CA MET A 60 -7.94 6.14 2.56
C MET A 60 -9.38 6.33 3.04
N LYS A 61 -10.18 7.11 2.31
CA LYS A 61 -11.59 7.35 2.64
C LYS A 61 -12.42 6.07 2.66
N LYS A 62 -12.25 5.20 1.65
CA LYS A 62 -12.97 3.91 1.53
C LYS A 62 -12.66 2.96 2.69
N LYS A 63 -11.43 3.01 3.21
CA LYS A 63 -10.95 2.17 4.31
C LYS A 63 -11.08 2.83 5.69
N GLY A 64 -11.57 4.08 5.76
CA GLY A 64 -11.71 4.83 7.00
C GLY A 64 -10.37 5.16 7.67
N LEU A 65 -9.29 5.30 6.88
CA LEU A 65 -7.95 5.60 7.39
C LEU A 65 -7.78 7.11 7.59
N GLN A 66 -7.05 7.47 8.64
CA GLN A 66 -6.60 8.83 8.91
C GLN A 66 -5.11 8.94 8.59
N GLU A 67 -4.69 10.10 8.09
CA GLU A 67 -3.29 10.37 7.75
C GLU A 67 -2.40 10.43 8.99
N PHE A 68 -2.93 11.00 10.07
CA PHE A 68 -2.23 11.19 11.34
C PHE A 68 -2.99 10.50 12.48
N PRO A 69 -2.28 10.02 13.52
CA PRO A 69 -0.83 9.96 13.63
C PRO A 69 -0.23 8.80 12.82
N TYR A 70 0.99 8.99 12.33
CA TYR A 70 1.76 7.91 11.69
C TYR A 70 2.18 6.85 12.72
N ASP A 71 2.48 5.64 12.24
CA ASP A 71 2.81 4.52 13.13
C ASP A 71 4.04 4.79 14.02
N TRP A 72 5.04 5.50 13.50
CA TRP A 72 6.22 5.89 14.29
C TRP A 72 5.94 7.00 15.31
N GLU A 73 4.92 7.84 15.10
CA GLU A 73 4.57 8.91 16.05
C GLU A 73 3.93 8.37 17.33
N LYS A 74 3.32 7.17 17.25
CA LYS A 74 2.75 6.48 18.42
C LYS A 74 3.82 6.13 19.46
N GLU A 75 5.04 5.86 19.02
CA GLU A 75 6.18 5.57 19.92
C GLU A 75 6.61 6.82 20.69
N TYR A 76 6.49 8.01 20.08
CA TYR A 76 6.83 9.28 20.72
C TYR A 76 5.68 9.89 21.53
N ALA A 77 4.44 9.47 21.31
CA ALA A 77 3.27 9.93 22.07
C ALA A 77 3.15 9.31 23.48
N GLN A 78 3.95 8.28 23.79
CA GLN A 78 3.96 7.58 25.10
C GLN A 78 5.17 7.93 25.97
N ALA A 79 5.96 8.95 25.60
CA ALA A 79 7.12 9.45 26.35
C ALA A 79 6.75 10.61 27.28
#